data_AF-P59356-F1
#
_entry.id   AF-P59356-F1
#
_cell.length_a   1.000
_cell.length_b   1.000
_cell.length_c   1.000
_cell.angle_alpha   90.00
_cell.angle_beta   90.00
_cell.angle_gamma   90.00
#
_symmetry.space_group_name_H-M   'P 1'
#
loop_
_entity.id
_entity.type
_entity.pdbx_description
1 polymer ?
#
loop_
_entity_poly.entity_id
_entity_poly.type
_entity_poly.pdbx_seq_one_letter_code
_entity_poly.pdbx_strand_id
1 'polypeptide(L)' 'VRDGYIAQPENCVYHCIPDCDTLCKDNGGTGGHCGFKLGHGIACWCNALPDNVGIIVDGVKCHK' A
#
# COMPACT_ATOMS: atom_id res chain seq x y z
N VAL A 1 2.54 -7.47 -12.44
CA VAL A 1 3.05 -7.10 -11.09
C VAL A 1 3.56 -5.69 -11.15
N ARG A 2 3.43 -4.93 -10.07
CA ARG A 2 3.92 -3.55 -9.98
C ARG A 2 4.27 -3.19 -8.54
N ASP A 3 5.10 -2.17 -8.40
CA ASP A 3 5.40 -1.60 -7.09
C ASP A 3 4.42 -0.47 -6.78
N GLY A 4 4.13 -0.24 -5.50
CA GLY A 4 3.25 0.85 -5.12
C GLY A 4 2.85 0.85 -3.64
N TYR A 5 2.22 1.95 -3.23
CA TYR A 5 1.60 2.04 -1.92
C TYR A 5 0.32 1.20 -1.90
N ILE A 6 0.31 0.10 -1.16
CA ILE A 6 -0.88 -0.76 -1.05
C ILE A 6 -2.03 0.01 -0.41
N ALA A 7 -3.22 -0.12 -1.00
CA ALA A 7 -4.43 0.55 -0.54
C ALA A 7 -5.39 -0.44 0.11
N GLN A 8 -5.99 0.00 1.20
CA GLN A 8 -7.25 -0.52 1.71
C GLN A 8 -8.39 -0.19 0.74
N PRO A 9 -9.59 -0.77 0.93
CA PRO A 9 -10.82 -0.21 0.37
C PRO A 9 -10.91 1.31 0.58
N GLU A 10 -11.69 1.96 -0.27
CA GLU A 10 -11.89 3.42 -0.26
C GLU A 10 -10.60 4.28 -0.39
N ASN A 11 -9.54 3.74 -0.99
CA ASN A 11 -8.28 4.45 -1.26
C ASN A 11 -7.53 4.93 0.01
N CYS A 12 -7.67 4.19 1.11
CA CYS A 12 -6.97 4.47 2.36
C CYS A 12 -5.63 3.74 2.43
N VAL A 13 -4.63 4.33 3.08
CA VAL A 13 -3.31 3.69 3.24
C VAL A 13 -3.34 2.64 4.32
N TYR A 14 -2.55 1.58 4.16
CA TYR A 14 -2.11 0.81 5.32
C TYR A 14 -0.99 1.58 6.02
N HIS A 15 -1.22 2.00 7.26
CA HIS A 15 -0.14 2.49 8.11
C HIS A 15 0.87 1.35 8.36
N CYS A 16 2.10 1.70 8.74
CA CYS A 16 3.21 0.73 8.89
C CYS A 16 3.10 -0.20 10.11
N ILE A 17 1.88 -0.40 10.61
CA ILE A 17 1.52 -1.34 11.65
C ILE A 17 0.23 -2.04 11.15
N PRO A 18 0.27 -3.34 10.82
CA PRO A 18 1.40 -4.26 10.98
C PRO A 18 2.57 -3.97 10.04
N ASP A 19 3.69 -4.66 10.27
CA ASP A 19 4.91 -4.54 9.46
C ASP A 19 4.62 -4.68 7.95
N CYS A 20 5.13 -3.73 7.16
CA CYS A 20 4.84 -3.65 5.73
C CYS A 20 5.40 -4.83 4.95
N ASP A 21 6.54 -5.41 5.36
CA ASP A 21 7.11 -6.56 4.67
C ASP A 21 6.17 -7.77 4.76
N THR A 22 5.64 -8.03 5.96
CA THR A 22 4.63 -9.07 6.19
C THR A 22 3.35 -8.79 5.39
N LEU A 23 2.80 -7.58 5.49
CA LEU A 23 1.57 -7.18 4.76
C LEU A 23 1.71 -7.39 3.25
N CYS A 24 2.84 -6.96 2.67
CA CYS A 24 3.06 -7.07 1.24
C CYS A 24 3.20 -8.52 0.78
N LYS A 25 3.88 -9.38 1.56
CA LYS A 25 3.98 -10.83 1.28
C LYS A 25 2.64 -11.53 1.37
N ASP A 26 1.82 -11.21 2.37
CA ASP A 26 0.47 -11.77 2.52
C ASP A 26 -0.46 -11.39 1.35
N ASN A 27 -0.20 -10.26 0.69
CA ASN A 27 -0.92 -9.81 -0.50
C ASN A 27 -0.24 -10.22 -1.83
N GLY A 28 0.73 -11.14 -1.79
CA GLY A 28 1.39 -11.71 -2.97
C GLY A 28 2.55 -10.88 -3.56
N GLY A 29 2.97 -9.83 -2.87
CA GLY A 29 4.22 -9.11 -3.17
C GLY A 29 5.46 -9.87 -2.66
N THR A 30 6.64 -9.38 -3.02
CA THR A 30 7.92 -10.00 -2.60
C THR A 30 8.48 -9.44 -1.30
N GLY A 31 7.97 -8.28 -0.88
CA GLY A 31 8.34 -7.59 0.35
C GLY A 31 7.84 -6.15 0.33
N GLY A 32 8.13 -5.41 1.39
CA GLY A 32 7.66 -4.04 1.55
C GLY A 32 8.39 -3.27 2.63
N HIS A 33 8.21 -1.95 2.63
CA HIS A 33 8.78 -1.07 3.64
C HIS A 33 7.83 0.07 3.99
N CYS A 34 8.07 0.68 5.14
CA CYS A 34 7.38 1.89 5.56
C CYS A 34 7.89 3.11 4.77
N GLY A 35 6.97 3.85 4.15
CA GLY A 35 7.26 5.07 3.41
C GLY A 35 6.31 6.21 3.76
N PHE A 36 6.46 7.34 3.07
CA PHE A 36 5.57 8.49 3.21
C PHE A 36 4.90 8.79 1.86
N LYS A 37 3.58 8.60 1.81
CA LYS A 37 2.76 8.94 0.65
C LYS A 37 2.20 10.35 0.82
N LEU A 38 2.65 11.27 -0.03
CA LEU A 38 2.20 12.66 -0.02
C LEU A 38 0.66 12.72 -0.06
N GLY A 39 0.05 13.44 0.88
CA GLY A 39 -1.41 13.56 1.02
C GLY A 39 -2.10 12.44 1.83
N HIS A 40 -1.43 11.32 2.10
CA HIS A 40 -1.99 10.20 2.89
C HIS A 40 -1.20 9.91 4.18
N GLY A 41 0.06 10.37 4.27
CA GLY A 41 0.91 10.20 5.45
C GLY A 41 1.77 8.94 5.39
N ILE A 42 2.05 8.37 6.57
CA ILE A 42 2.84 7.15 6.73
C ILE A 42 2.08 5.96 6.12
N ALA A 43 2.69 5.27 5.17
CA ALA A 43 2.05 4.24 4.35
C ALA A 43 2.99 3.09 3.98
N CYS A 44 2.43 1.89 3.78
CA CYS A 44 3.19 0.74 3.29
C CYS A 44 3.36 0.76 1.78
N TRP A 45 4.61 0.61 1.34
CA TRP A 45 4.98 0.37 -0.05
C TRP A 45 5.34 -1.09 -0.25
N CYS A 46 4.81 -1.70 -1.30
CA CYS A 46 5.03 -3.09 -1.66
C CYS A 46 5.80 -3.21 -2.97
N ASN A 47 6.68 -4.19 -3.04
CA ASN A 47 7.41 -4.59 -4.25
C ASN A 47 6.72 -5.78 -4.92
N ALA A 48 6.64 -5.73 -6.25
CA ALA A 48 6.10 -6.78 -7.11
C ALA A 48 4.69 -7.27 -6.73
N LEU A 49 3.81 -6.34 -6.35
CA LEU A 49 2.44 -6.65 -5.97
C LEU A 49 1.62 -7.13 -7.19
N PRO A 50 0.77 -8.15 -7.07
CA PRO A 50 -0.09 -8.62 -8.15
C PRO A 50 -1.03 -7.53 -8.66
N ASP A 51 -1.35 -7.53 -9.96
CA ASP A 51 -2.01 -6.38 -10.57
C ASP A 51 -3.46 -6.16 -10.10
N ASN A 52 -4.08 -7.21 -9.56
CA ASN A 52 -5.41 -7.21 -8.96
C ASN A 52 -5.46 -6.62 -7.54
N VAL A 53 -4.32 -6.34 -6.90
CA VAL A 53 -4.29 -5.73 -5.57
C VAL A 53 -4.34 -4.20 -5.69
N GLY A 54 -5.18 -3.58 -4.87
CA GLY A 54 -5.36 -2.13 -4.84
C GLY A 54 -4.09 -1.39 -4.40
N ILE A 55 -3.76 -0.31 -5.12
CA ILE A 55 -2.74 0.67 -4.70
C ILE A 55 -3.36 2.06 -4.64
N ILE A 56 -2.73 2.97 -3.91
CA ILE A 56 -3.21 4.35 -3.75
C ILE A 56 -3.31 5.03 -5.11
N VAL A 57 -4.51 5.52 -5.41
CA VAL A 57 -4.80 6.37 -6.56
C VAL A 57 -4.54 7.82 -6.18
N ASP A 58 -3.57 8.45 -6.85
CA ASP A 58 -3.25 9.86 -6.65
C ASP A 58 -4.43 10.77 -7.01
N GLY A 59 -4.61 11.83 -6.22
CA GLY A 59 -5.70 12.80 -6.40
C GLY A 59 -7.05 12.36 -5.83
N VAL A 60 -7.19 11.10 -5.40
CA VAL A 60 -8.40 10.57 -4.74
C VAL A 60 -8.16 10.53 -3.24
N LYS A 61 -9.05 11.14 -2.44
CA LYS A 61 -8.94 11.06 -0.98
C LYS A 61 -9.41 9.70 -0.48
N CYS A 62 -8.80 9.24 0.60
CA CYS A 62 -9.36 8.19 1.44
C CYS A 62 -10.77 8.59 1.86
N HIS A 63 -11.75 7.72 1.61
CA HIS A 63 -13.13 7.88 2.03
C HIS A 63 -13.53 6.72 2.95
N LYS A 64 -14.69 6.80 3.60
CA LYS A 64 -15.26 5.74 4.43
C LYS A 64 -16.69 5.51 4.00
#